data_AF-A0A5J5CP93-F1
#
_entry.id   AF-A0A5J5CP93-F1
#
_cell.length_a   1.000
_cell.length_b   1.000
_cell.length_c   1.000
_cell.angle_alpha   90.00
_cell.angle_beta   90.00
_cell.angle_gamma   90.00
#
_symmetry.space_group_name_H-M   'P 1'
#
loop_
_entity.id
_entity.type
_entity.pdbx_description
1 polymer ?
#
loop_
_entity_poly.entity_id
_entity_poly.type
_entity_poly.pdbx_seq_one_letter_code
_entity_poly.pdbx_strand_id
1 'polypeptide(L)'
;MDQLDQLEQLEQLEQLEQMDQLDQLEQLDQLATGAVTDLFDISMIPALDEGIFYAPVAGDYYFTIFYHAGGEKEAKLFLCKNDDLVVKTSDHITQSDGADNGGNAVFLRLQQRDQVYVRMAKNSHVWGSDFHTTFSGFLVSQL
;
A
#
# COMPACT_ATOMS: atom_id res chain seq x y z
N MET A 1 43.22 -17.29 41.41
CA MET A 1 42.36 -17.17 40.22
C MET A 1 41.17 -18.04 40.50
N ASP A 2 40.12 -17.37 40.97
CA ASP A 2 38.91 -18.01 41.46
C ASP A 2 38.01 -18.42 40.28
N GLN A 3 37.10 -19.36 40.49
CA GLN A 3 36.17 -19.83 39.46
C GLN A 3 35.27 -18.71 38.91
N LEU A 4 35.10 -17.61 39.66
CA LEU A 4 34.45 -16.39 39.18
C LEU A 4 35.21 -15.73 38.02
N ASP A 5 36.56 -15.70 38.10
CA ASP A 5 37.41 -15.09 37.07
C ASP A 5 37.32 -15.85 35.74
N GLN A 6 36.99 -17.15 35.78
CA GLN A 6 36.83 -17.99 34.59
C GLN A 6 35.47 -17.80 33.92
N LEU A 7 34.41 -17.54 34.70
CA LEU A 7 33.07 -17.25 34.16
C LEU A 7 33.03 -15.89 33.46
N GLU A 8 33.68 -14.87 34.04
CA GLU A 8 33.80 -13.56 33.40
C GLU A 8 34.59 -13.63 32.08
N GLN A 9 35.62 -14.47 32.01
CA GLN A 9 36.38 -14.69 30.76
C GLN A 9 35.57 -15.43 29.69
N LEU A 10 34.69 -16.36 30.09
CA LEU A 10 33.79 -17.06 29.15
C LEU A 10 32.72 -16.12 28.60
N GLU A 11 32.12 -15.26 29.44
CA GLU A 11 31.18 -14.23 28.97
C GLU A 11 31.85 -13.24 28.01
N GLN A 12 33.11 -12.87 28.26
CA GLN A 12 33.87 -12.00 27.35
C GLN A 12 34.20 -12.67 26.01
N LEU A 13 34.50 -13.98 26.01
CA LEU A 13 34.74 -14.75 24.79
C LEU A 13 33.46 -14.90 23.95
N GLU A 14 32.31 -15.13 24.60
CA GLU A 14 31.02 -15.22 23.93
C GLU A 14 30.57 -13.87 23.34
N GLN A 15 30.88 -12.75 24.02
CA GLN A 15 30.68 -11.41 23.48
C GLN A 15 31.59 -11.10 22.29
N LEU A 16 32.84 -11.58 22.30
CA LEU A 16 33.77 -11.40 21.18
C LEU A 16 33.30 -12.15 19.92
N GLU A 17 32.81 -13.38 20.07
CA GLU A 17 32.20 -14.15 18.96
C GLU A 17 30.93 -13.48 18.42
N GLN A 18 30.10 -12.87 19.28
CA GLN A 18 28.92 -12.12 18.85
C GLN A 18 29.27 -10.83 18.09
N MET A 19 30.38 -10.18 18.43
CA MET A 19 30.87 -9.00 17.73
C MET A 19 31.35 -9.34 16.32
N ASP A 20 32.06 -10.46 16.15
CA ASP A 20 32.47 -10.98 14.83
C ASP A 20 31.25 -11.42 13.98
N GLN A 21 30.16 -11.89 14.60
CA GLN A 21 28.91 -12.21 13.90
C GLN A 21 28.13 -10.96 13.47
N LEU A 22 28.16 -9.88 14.26
CA LEU A 22 27.57 -8.59 13.89
C LEU A 22 28.28 -7.97 12.69
N ASP A 23 29.62 -8.06 12.64
CA ASP A 23 30.41 -7.61 11.49
C ASP A 23 30.08 -8.41 10.21
N GLN A 24 29.75 -9.71 10.35
CA GLN A 24 29.27 -10.53 9.23
C GLN A 24 27.84 -10.17 8.80
N LEU A 25 26.95 -9.81 9.72
CA LEU A 25 25.61 -9.29 9.43
C LEU A 25 25.65 -7.93 8.73
N GLU A 26 26.55 -7.03 9.15
CA GLU A 26 26.76 -5.74 8.47
C GLU A 26 27.31 -5.94 7.04
N GLN A 27 28.20 -6.93 6.84
CA GLN A 27 28.67 -7.30 5.50
C GLN A 27 27.57 -7.91 4.62
N LEU A 28 26.65 -8.70 5.19
CA LEU A 28 25.46 -9.20 4.49
C LEU A 28 24.50 -8.06 4.13
N ASP A 29 24.32 -7.06 4.99
CA ASP A 29 23.48 -5.89 4.71
C ASP A 29 24.10 -5.02 3.60
N GLN A 30 25.44 -4.85 3.59
CA GLN A 30 26.18 -4.16 2.52
C GLN A 30 26.16 -4.92 1.18
N LEU A 31 26.24 -6.26 1.21
CA LEU A 31 26.04 -7.10 0.03
C LEU A 31 24.57 -7.09 -0.44
N ALA A 32 23.62 -6.98 0.49
CA ALA A 32 22.20 -6.86 0.16
C ALA A 32 21.86 -5.48 -0.43
N THR A 33 22.42 -4.38 0.09
CA THR A 33 22.25 -3.05 -0.49
C THR A 33 22.88 -2.93 -1.89
N GLY A 34 23.95 -3.70 -2.17
CA GLY A 34 24.62 -3.72 -3.46
C GLY A 34 24.07 -4.73 -4.49
N ALA A 35 23.51 -5.87 -4.06
CA ALA A 35 23.08 -6.96 -4.95
C ALA A 35 21.56 -7.20 -5.00
N VAL A 36 20.77 -6.62 -4.09
CA VAL A 36 19.30 -6.75 -4.13
C VAL A 36 18.66 -5.73 -5.08
N THR A 37 19.39 -4.67 -5.45
CA THR A 37 18.95 -3.68 -6.44
C THR A 37 18.83 -4.27 -7.86
N ASP A 38 19.47 -5.40 -8.15
CA ASP A 38 19.42 -6.07 -9.45
C ASP A 38 18.47 -7.28 -9.51
N LEU A 39 17.86 -7.67 -8.38
CA LEU A 39 16.89 -8.78 -8.36
C LEU A 39 15.44 -8.33 -8.24
N PHE A 40 15.17 -7.15 -7.67
CA PHE A 40 13.90 -6.44 -7.82
C PHE A 40 14.19 -4.94 -7.65
N ASP A 41 13.97 -4.15 -8.69
CA ASP A 41 14.15 -2.69 -8.63
C ASP A 41 13.17 -2.08 -7.62
N ILE A 42 13.64 -1.82 -6.39
CA ILE A 42 12.86 -1.17 -5.32
C ILE A 42 12.51 0.28 -5.71
N SER A 43 13.21 0.88 -6.67
CA SER A 43 12.89 2.20 -7.23
C SER A 43 11.72 2.18 -8.23
N MET A 44 11.23 0.99 -8.62
CA MET A 44 9.98 0.79 -9.37
C MET A 44 8.76 0.58 -8.47
N ILE A 45 8.91 0.64 -7.14
CA ILE A 45 7.77 0.74 -6.21
C ILE A 45 7.38 2.22 -6.17
N PRO A 46 6.26 2.62 -6.80
CA PRO A 46 5.80 4.00 -6.71
C PRO A 46 5.56 4.33 -5.24
N ALA A 47 5.93 5.55 -4.86
CA ALA A 47 5.95 6.05 -3.50
C ALA A 47 4.76 5.54 -2.68
N LEU A 48 5.05 4.95 -1.53
CA LEU A 48 4.13 4.22 -0.64
C LEU A 48 2.95 5.05 -0.06
N ASP A 49 2.67 6.25 -0.58
CA ASP A 49 1.65 7.15 -0.03
C ASP A 49 0.87 7.99 -1.09
N GLU A 50 0.88 7.59 -2.37
CA GLU A 50 0.12 8.32 -3.41
C GLU A 50 -1.34 7.83 -3.58
N GLY A 51 -1.71 6.68 -2.99
CA GLY A 51 -3.04 6.09 -3.18
C GLY A 51 -3.29 5.57 -4.61
N ILE A 52 -2.22 5.31 -5.36
CA ILE A 52 -2.26 4.80 -6.74
C ILE A 52 -1.84 3.33 -6.74
N PHE A 53 -2.69 2.48 -7.31
CA PHE A 53 -2.35 1.09 -7.61
C PHE A 53 -1.65 1.00 -8.97
N TYR A 54 -0.59 0.20 -9.03
CA TYR A 54 0.12 -0.09 -10.27
C TYR A 54 0.08 -1.59 -10.52
N ALA A 55 -0.39 -2.00 -11.69
CA ALA A 55 -0.48 -3.41 -12.02
C ALA A 55 0.92 -4.05 -12.09
N PRO A 56 1.25 -5.02 -11.22
CA PRO A 56 2.57 -5.65 -11.25
C PRO A 56 2.78 -6.56 -12.46
N VAL A 57 1.68 -7.09 -13.03
CA VAL A 57 1.66 -8.00 -14.18
C VAL A 57 0.46 -7.70 -15.07
N ALA A 58 0.45 -8.20 -16.30
CA ALA A 58 -0.75 -8.17 -17.12
C ALA A 58 -1.78 -9.17 -16.60
N GLY A 59 -3.06 -8.76 -16.52
CA GLY A 59 -4.09 -9.62 -15.94
C GLY A 59 -5.47 -8.98 -15.86
N ASP A 60 -6.44 -9.78 -15.45
CA ASP A 60 -7.75 -9.32 -15.02
C ASP A 60 -7.71 -9.00 -13.52
N TYR A 61 -8.08 -7.78 -13.17
CA TYR A 61 -8.12 -7.29 -11.79
C TYR A 61 -9.55 -6.94 -11.41
N TYR A 62 -9.88 -7.10 -10.12
CA TYR A 62 -11.14 -6.64 -9.56
C TYR A 62 -10.87 -5.50 -8.59
N PHE A 63 -11.64 -4.42 -8.70
CA PHE A 63 -11.55 -3.27 -7.81
C PHE A 63 -12.90 -2.89 -7.23
N THR A 64 -12.87 -2.40 -5.99
CA THR A 64 -14.03 -1.85 -5.28
C THR A 64 -13.69 -0.50 -4.68
N ILE A 65 -14.66 0.41 -4.75
CA ILE A 65 -14.65 1.68 -4.01
C ILE A 65 -15.90 1.75 -3.15
N PHE A 66 -15.74 2.09 -1.88
CA PHE A 66 -16.85 2.39 -0.96
C PHE A 66 -16.56 3.68 -0.19
N TYR A 67 -17.61 4.42 0.14
CA TYR A 67 -17.51 5.64 0.94
C TYR A 67 -18.71 5.79 1.86
N HIS A 68 -18.54 6.64 2.87
CA HIS A 68 -19.61 7.28 3.62
C HIS A 68 -19.49 8.81 3.46
N ALA A 69 -20.61 9.52 3.39
CA ALA A 69 -20.63 10.98 3.27
C ALA A 69 -21.88 11.56 3.92
N GLY A 70 -21.80 12.81 4.38
CA GLY A 70 -22.96 13.53 4.92
C GLY A 70 -23.86 14.07 3.81
N GLY A 71 -25.10 14.43 4.13
CA GLY A 71 -26.08 14.95 3.17
C GLY A 71 -25.86 16.42 2.73
N GLU A 72 -24.93 17.16 3.36
CA GLU A 72 -24.78 18.61 3.17
C GLU A 72 -24.15 19.03 1.83
N LYS A 73 -23.46 18.10 1.17
CA LYS A 73 -22.77 18.30 -0.12
C LYS A 73 -22.88 17.02 -0.95
N GLU A 74 -22.74 17.13 -2.26
CA GLU A 74 -22.64 15.91 -3.10
C GLU A 74 -21.47 15.03 -2.64
N ALA A 75 -21.67 13.72 -2.71
CA ALA A 75 -20.60 12.74 -2.65
C ALA A 75 -20.36 12.19 -4.06
N LYS A 76 -19.11 12.17 -4.51
CA LYS A 76 -18.78 11.69 -5.85
C LYS A 76 -17.33 11.26 -5.98
N LEU A 77 -17.13 9.98 -6.24
CA LEU A 77 -15.82 9.36 -6.49
C LEU A 77 -15.78 8.75 -7.89
N PHE A 78 -14.61 8.84 -8.52
CA PHE A 78 -14.27 8.22 -9.80
C PHE A 78 -13.15 7.22 -9.58
N LEU A 79 -13.28 6.02 -10.16
CA LEU A 79 -12.15 5.12 -10.35
C LEU A 79 -11.58 5.38 -11.75
N CYS A 80 -10.29 5.70 -11.81
CA CYS A 80 -9.59 6.01 -13.05
C CYS A 80 -8.56 4.94 -13.38
N LYS A 81 -8.40 4.64 -14.67
CA LYS A 81 -7.29 3.86 -15.24
C LYS A 81 -6.48 4.78 -16.16
N ASN A 82 -5.20 5.02 -15.88
CA ASN A 82 -4.33 5.89 -16.71
C ASN A 82 -5.03 7.21 -17.10
N ASP A 83 -5.65 7.88 -16.13
CA ASP A 83 -6.46 9.11 -16.30
C ASP A 83 -7.86 8.96 -16.95
N ASP A 84 -8.16 7.82 -17.55
CA ASP A 84 -9.49 7.53 -18.10
C ASP A 84 -10.47 7.11 -17.00
N LEU A 85 -11.68 7.69 -16.99
CA LEU A 85 -12.75 7.30 -16.08
C LEU A 85 -13.27 5.90 -16.42
N VAL A 86 -13.30 5.00 -15.44
CA VAL A 86 -13.81 3.63 -15.58
C VAL A 86 -15.21 3.50 -14.97
N VAL A 87 -15.33 3.76 -13.67
CA VAL A 87 -16.59 3.73 -12.93
C VAL A 87 -16.71 4.94 -12.01
N LYS A 88 -17.94 5.25 -11.62
CA LYS A 88 -18.25 6.34 -10.67
C LYS A 88 -19.25 5.88 -9.62
N THR A 89 -19.19 6.48 -8.45
CA THR A 89 -20.23 6.39 -7.43
C THR A 89 -20.58 7.79 -6.96
N SER A 90 -21.84 8.02 -6.62
CA SER A 90 -22.30 9.33 -6.20
C SER A 90 -23.57 9.27 -5.39
N ASP A 91 -23.72 10.28 -4.53
CA ASP A 91 -24.95 10.55 -3.81
C ASP A 91 -25.27 12.05 -3.82
N HIS A 92 -26.55 12.37 -3.69
CA HIS A 92 -27.10 13.71 -3.85
C HIS A 92 -27.31 14.41 -2.50
N ILE A 93 -27.30 15.75 -2.54
CA ILE A 93 -27.60 16.57 -1.36
C ILE A 93 -29.00 16.27 -0.84
N THR A 94 -29.13 16.08 0.47
CA THR A 94 -30.40 15.81 1.15
C THR A 94 -30.46 16.57 2.49
N GLN A 95 -31.66 17.04 2.86
CA GLN A 95 -31.89 17.83 4.08
C GLN A 95 -32.50 17.00 5.22
N SER A 96 -32.92 15.76 4.95
CA SER A 96 -33.64 14.91 5.90
C SER A 96 -32.94 13.58 6.17
N ASP A 97 -31.88 13.26 5.43
CA ASP A 97 -31.00 12.13 5.68
C ASP A 97 -29.60 12.67 6.00
N GLY A 98 -29.00 12.17 7.07
CA GLY A 98 -27.79 12.77 7.63
C GLY A 98 -26.54 12.34 6.90
N ALA A 99 -26.48 11.07 6.48
CA ALA A 99 -25.32 10.49 5.84
C ALA A 99 -25.63 9.17 5.13
N ASP A 100 -25.01 8.97 3.98
CA ASP A 100 -25.25 7.83 3.09
C ASP A 100 -23.97 7.08 2.77
N ASN A 101 -24.11 5.77 2.55
CA ASN A 101 -23.03 4.92 2.04
C ASN A 101 -23.21 4.72 0.54
N GLY A 102 -22.12 4.81 -0.20
CA GLY A 102 -22.10 4.54 -1.63
C GLY A 102 -20.91 3.69 -2.03
N GLY A 103 -21.03 3.01 -3.17
CA GLY A 103 -19.91 2.25 -3.73
C GLY A 103 -20.10 1.85 -5.17
N ASN A 104 -19.04 1.32 -5.77
CA ASN A 104 -19.06 0.69 -7.10
C ASN A 104 -17.91 -0.33 -7.21
N ALA A 105 -18.00 -1.22 -8.19
CA ALA A 105 -17.01 -2.27 -8.42
C ALA A 105 -16.83 -2.54 -9.92
N VAL A 106 -15.66 -3.04 -10.31
CA VAL A 106 -15.35 -3.31 -11.72
C VAL A 106 -14.29 -4.40 -11.89
N PHE A 107 -14.43 -5.23 -12.94
CA PHE A 107 -13.35 -6.04 -13.48
C PHE A 107 -12.63 -5.25 -14.58
N LEU A 108 -11.31 -5.11 -14.46
CA LEU A 108 -10.46 -4.34 -15.35
C LEU A 108 -9.30 -5.19 -15.86
N ARG A 109 -9.17 -5.25 -17.19
CA ARG A 109 -7.98 -5.78 -17.84
C ARG A 109 -6.86 -4.73 -17.78
N LEU A 110 -5.75 -5.07 -17.15
CA LEU A 110 -4.57 -4.21 -17.01
C LEU A 110 -3.35 -4.82 -17.69
N GLN A 111 -2.50 -3.95 -18.22
CA GLN A 111 -1.12 -4.25 -18.59
C GLN A 111 -0.21 -3.96 -17.39
N GLN A 112 0.97 -4.58 -17.36
CA GLN A 112 1.99 -4.25 -16.35
C GLN A 112 2.25 -2.73 -16.36
N ARG A 113 2.24 -2.12 -15.17
CA ARG A 113 2.37 -0.68 -14.88
C ARG A 113 1.17 0.20 -15.22
N ASP A 114 0.05 -0.33 -15.70
CA ASP A 114 -1.21 0.44 -15.74
C ASP A 114 -1.54 0.94 -14.32
N GLN A 115 -1.93 2.21 -14.23
CA GLN A 115 -2.29 2.89 -12.99
C GLN A 115 -3.79 2.82 -12.76
N VAL A 116 -4.20 2.52 -11.53
CA VAL A 116 -5.59 2.58 -11.08
C VAL A 116 -5.67 3.37 -9.78
N TYR A 117 -6.52 4.38 -9.73
CA TYR A 117 -6.61 5.26 -8.57
C TYR A 117 -7.99 5.91 -8.44
N VAL A 118 -8.26 6.47 -7.27
CA VAL A 118 -9.53 7.14 -6.97
C VAL A 118 -9.37 8.66 -7.04
N ARG A 119 -10.32 9.33 -7.68
CA ARG A 119 -10.42 10.80 -7.70
C ARG A 119 -11.75 11.24 -7.14
N MET A 120 -11.73 12.31 -6.35
CA MET A 120 -12.94 12.98 -5.90
C MET A 120 -13.34 14.09 -6.88
N ALA A 121 -14.63 14.25 -7.15
CA ALA A 121 -15.11 15.34 -7.99
C ALA A 121 -14.88 16.71 -7.34
N LYS A 122 -14.80 17.75 -8.16
CA LYS A 122 -14.71 19.12 -7.64
C LYS A 122 -15.98 19.44 -6.84
N ASN A 123 -15.81 20.07 -5.68
CA ASN A 123 -16.89 20.47 -4.77
C ASN A 123 -17.73 19.32 -4.18
N SER A 124 -17.25 18.07 -4.23
CA SER A 124 -17.84 16.95 -3.50
C SER A 124 -17.03 16.61 -2.24
N HIS A 125 -17.55 15.70 -1.42
CA HIS A 125 -16.86 15.22 -0.22
C HIS A 125 -17.16 13.74 0.06
N VAL A 126 -16.29 13.13 0.86
CA VAL A 126 -16.49 11.84 1.53
C VAL A 126 -15.79 11.90 2.89
N TRP A 127 -16.13 11.01 3.82
CA TRP A 127 -15.46 10.92 5.11
C TRP A 127 -14.10 10.24 4.97
N GLY A 128 -13.04 10.98 5.28
CA GLY A 128 -11.66 10.50 5.22
C GLY A 128 -11.12 9.91 6.54
N SER A 129 -11.82 10.10 7.66
CA SER A 129 -11.45 9.53 8.97
C SER A 129 -12.23 8.24 9.27
N ASP A 130 -11.78 7.51 10.29
CA ASP A 130 -12.48 6.37 10.86
C ASP A 130 -12.78 5.25 9.86
N PHE A 131 -11.94 5.11 8.82
CA PHE A 131 -11.95 4.00 7.86
C PHE A 131 -13.24 3.87 7.02
N HIS A 132 -14.03 4.94 6.88
CA HIS A 132 -15.29 4.92 6.11
C HIS A 132 -15.09 4.78 4.60
N THR A 133 -14.03 5.38 4.07
CA THR A 133 -13.72 5.35 2.64
C THR A 133 -12.64 4.32 2.36
N THR A 134 -12.94 3.39 1.45
CA THR A 134 -12.04 2.30 1.09
C THR A 134 -11.86 2.21 -0.42
N PHE A 135 -10.63 1.88 -0.82
CA PHE A 135 -10.27 1.49 -2.16
C PHE A 135 -9.49 0.18 -2.06
N SER A 136 -9.94 -0.86 -2.74
CA SER A 136 -9.36 -2.19 -2.65
C SER A 136 -9.38 -2.88 -4.00
N GLY A 137 -8.45 -3.81 -4.21
CA GLY A 137 -8.46 -4.65 -5.39
C GLY A 137 -7.46 -5.79 -5.33
N PHE A 138 -7.61 -6.74 -6.25
CA PHE A 138 -6.74 -7.92 -6.35
C PHE A 138 -6.69 -8.46 -7.79
N LEU A 139 -5.62 -9.21 -8.09
CA LEU A 139 -5.47 -9.95 -9.35
C LEU A 139 -6.39 -11.18 -9.34
N VAL A 140 -7.23 -11.30 -10.36
CA VAL A 140 -8.16 -12.43 -10.54
C VAL A 140 -7.51 -13.51 -11.39
N SER A 141 -6.87 -13.13 -12.49
CA SER A 141 -6.18 -14.05 -13.41
C SER A 141 -5.06 -13.33 -14.14
N GLN A 142 -3.88 -13.94 -14.18
CA GLN A 142 -2.74 -13.45 -14.93
C GLN A 142 -2.84 -13.85 -16.41
N LEU A 143 -2.42 -12.96 -17.31
CA LEU A 143 -2.27 -13.24 -18.74
C LEU A 143 -0.93 -13.87 -19.10
#